data_AF-A0A7X0B3M1-F1
#
_entry.id   AF-A0A7X0B3M1-F1
#
_cell.length_a   1.000
_cell.length_b   1.000
_cell.length_c   1.000
_cell.angle_alpha   90.00
_cell.angle_beta   90.00
_cell.angle_gamma   90.00
#
_symmetry.space_group_name_H-M   'P 1'
#
loop_
_entity.id
_entity.type
_entity.pdbx_description
1 polymer ?
#
loop_
_entity_poly.entity_id
_entity_poly.type
_entity_poly.pdbx_seq_one_letter_code
_entity_poly.pdbx_strand_id
1 'polypeptide(L)'
;MIVSLASEVTVLRARLDTCERLLVAAQVLAPGAVDSFSPDAAAQAERDGLRQHTLNKVFRPLQEAAMADVAAASRPIAGKEIQA
;
A
#
# COMPACT_ATOMS: atom_id res chain seq x y z
N MET A 1 -14.64 5.43 2.12
CA MET A 1 -13.24 5.11 1.75
C MET A 1 -12.89 5.54 0.32
N ILE A 2 -13.71 5.23 -0.69
CA ILE A 2 -13.42 5.57 -2.11
C ILE A 2 -13.22 7.07 -2.33
N VAL A 3 -14.04 7.93 -1.71
CA VAL A 3 -13.92 9.40 -1.85
C VAL A 3 -12.64 9.96 -1.23
N SER A 4 -12.22 9.47 -0.05
CA SER A 4 -10.94 9.87 0.57
C SER A 4 -9.76 9.48 -0.31
N LEU A 5 -9.75 8.23 -0.78
CA LEU A 5 -8.71 7.74 -1.67
C LEU A 5 -8.66 8.54 -2.98
N ALA A 6 -9.82 8.90 -3.55
CA ALA A 6 -9.87 9.75 -4.73
C ALA A 6 -9.27 11.14 -4.46
N SER A 7 -9.54 11.74 -3.30
CA SER A 7 -8.94 13.01 -2.89
C SER A 7 -7.42 12.91 -2.75
N GLU A 8 -6.93 11.87 -2.08
CA GLU A 8 -5.49 11.62 -1.92
C GLU A 8 -4.79 11.40 -3.27
N VAL A 9 -5.37 10.59 -4.16
CA VAL A 9 -4.85 10.37 -5.52
C VAL A 9 -4.84 11.66 -6.33
N THR A 10 -5.83 12.52 -6.17
CA THR A 10 -5.88 13.83 -6.86
C THR A 10 -4.73 14.73 -6.41
N VAL A 11 -4.46 14.79 -5.09
CA VAL A 11 -3.32 15.54 -4.55
C VAL A 11 -1.98 14.97 -5.06
N LEU A 12 -1.82 13.65 -5.08
CA LEU A 12 -0.60 13.01 -5.59
C LEU A 12 -0.39 13.31 -7.08
N ARG A 13 -1.44 13.29 -7.91
CA ARG A 13 -1.37 13.67 -9.33
C ARG A 13 -0.94 15.11 -9.53
N ALA A 14 -1.51 16.05 -8.77
CA ALA A 14 -1.12 17.46 -8.84
C ALA A 14 0.35 17.69 -8.44
N ARG A 15 0.82 16.96 -7.41
CA ARG A 15 2.23 17.01 -7.00
C ARG A 15 3.15 16.45 -8.08
N LEU A 16 2.77 15.35 -8.73
CA LEU A 16 3.56 14.76 -9.82
C LEU A 16 3.63 15.70 -11.03
N ASP A 17 2.50 16.27 -11.47
CA ASP A 17 2.46 17.28 -12.55
C ASP A 17 3.37 18.48 -12.23
N THR A 18 3.38 18.93 -10.98
CA THR A 18 4.28 20.01 -10.54
C THR A 18 5.74 19.61 -10.68
N CYS A 19 6.12 18.40 -10.23
CA CYS A 19 7.48 17.90 -10.37
C CYS A 19 7.90 17.79 -11.85
N GLU A 20 7.03 17.27 -12.72
CA GLU A 20 7.31 17.16 -14.14
C GLU A 20 7.55 18.53 -14.79
N ARG A 21 6.68 19.51 -14.51
CA ARG A 21 6.85 20.89 -15.01
C ARG A 21 8.15 21.52 -14.54
N LEU A 22 8.51 21.33 -13.27
CA LEU A 22 9.76 21.86 -12.71
C LEU A 22 10.99 21.21 -13.36
N LEU A 23 10.97 19.90 -13.59
CA LEU A 23 12.08 19.18 -14.22
C LEU A 23 12.23 19.54 -15.71
N VAL A 24 11.13 19.75 -16.42
CA VAL A 24 11.14 20.26 -17.80
C VAL A 24 11.68 21.69 -17.85
N ALA A 25 11.22 22.57 -16.94
CA ALA A 25 11.72 23.95 -16.85
C ALA A 25 13.23 23.97 -16.55
N ALA A 26 13.72 23.05 -15.73
CA ALA A 26 15.13 22.86 -15.43
C ALA A 26 15.93 22.14 -16.54
N GLN A 27 15.30 21.79 -17.66
CA GLN A 27 15.91 21.05 -18.79
C GLN A 27 16.49 19.68 -18.38
N VAL A 28 15.95 19.05 -17.33
CA VAL A 28 16.37 17.71 -16.86
C VAL A 28 15.62 16.61 -17.59
N LEU A 29 14.32 16.82 -17.86
CA LEU A 29 13.47 15.89 -18.61
C LEU A 29 12.91 16.57 -19.85
N ALA A 30 12.72 15.80 -20.92
CA ALA A 30 11.92 16.23 -22.05
C ALA A 30 10.42 16.24 -21.68
N PRO A 31 9.60 17.12 -22.28
CA PRO A 31 8.14 17.04 -22.14
C PRO A 31 7.62 15.64 -22.50
N GLY A 32 6.74 15.08 -21.68
CA GLY A 32 6.16 13.74 -21.89
C GLY A 32 7.11 12.56 -21.60
N ALA A 33 8.31 12.81 -21.09
CA ALA A 33 9.26 11.74 -20.75
C ALA A 33 8.68 10.73 -19.75
N VAL A 34 7.91 11.20 -18.76
CA VAL A 34 7.27 10.33 -17.76
C VAL A 34 6.20 9.45 -18.39
N ASP A 35 5.35 9.99 -19.28
CA ASP A 35 4.30 9.22 -19.97
C ASP A 35 4.87 8.15 -20.92
N SER A 36 6.00 8.45 -21.56
CA SER A 36 6.69 7.52 -22.46
C SER A 36 7.58 6.51 -21.76
N PHE A 37 7.77 6.64 -20.44
CA PHE A 37 8.68 5.79 -19.69
C PHE A 37 8.16 4.35 -19.60
N SER A 38 8.91 3.41 -20.18
CA SER A 38 8.72 1.98 -19.98
C SER A 38 9.69 1.48 -18.92
N PRO A 39 9.21 0.93 -17.77
CA PRO A 39 10.10 0.36 -16.78
C PRO A 39 10.85 -0.84 -17.34
N ASP A 40 12.13 -0.95 -17.00
CA ASP A 40 12.88 -2.18 -17.19
C ASP A 40 12.58 -3.19 -16.07
N ALA A 41 13.20 -4.36 -16.15
CA ALA A 41 12.99 -5.42 -15.16
C ALA A 41 13.40 -5.01 -13.74
N ALA A 42 14.44 -4.18 -13.58
CA ALA A 42 14.91 -3.73 -12.28
C ALA A 42 13.94 -2.73 -11.65
N ALA A 43 13.51 -1.72 -12.41
CA ALA A 43 12.51 -0.75 -12.01
C ALA A 43 11.17 -1.42 -11.67
N GLN A 44 10.79 -2.46 -12.43
CA GLN A 44 9.58 -3.23 -12.12
C GLN A 44 9.71 -4.00 -10.80
N ALA A 45 10.83 -4.69 -10.57
CA ALA A 45 11.08 -5.41 -9.33
C ALA A 45 11.09 -4.48 -8.11
N GLU A 46 11.67 -3.28 -8.22
CA GLU A 46 11.65 -2.28 -7.16
C GLU A 46 10.20 -1.83 -6.85
N ARG A 47 9.40 -1.53 -7.88
CA ARG A 47 7.99 -1.18 -7.73
C ARG A 47 7.19 -2.29 -7.06
N ASP A 48 7.46 -3.54 -7.41
CA ASP A 48 6.79 -4.69 -6.81
C ASP A 48 7.16 -4.86 -5.34
N GLY A 49 8.43 -4.66 -4.98
CA GLY A 49 8.89 -4.62 -3.60
C GLY A 49 8.23 -3.51 -2.78
N LEU A 50 8.17 -2.29 -3.32
CA LEU A 50 7.49 -1.15 -2.68
C LEU A 50 6.00 -1.43 -2.47
N ARG A 51 5.34 -2.04 -3.46
CA ARG A 51 3.93 -2.44 -3.36
C ARG A 51 3.74 -3.47 -2.25
N GLN A 52 4.54 -4.53 -2.25
CA GLN A 52 4.45 -5.59 -1.24
C GLN A 52 4.70 -5.03 0.17
N HIS A 53 5.71 -4.18 0.34
CA HIS A 53 6.01 -3.53 1.61
C HIS A 53 4.85 -2.68 2.12
N THR A 54 4.25 -1.88 1.23
CA THR A 54 3.10 -1.05 1.55
C THR A 54 1.90 -1.90 1.99
N LEU A 55 1.58 -2.94 1.22
CA LEU A 55 0.47 -3.84 1.55
C LEU A 55 0.72 -4.56 2.87
N ASN A 56 1.94 -5.05 3.11
CA ASN A 56 2.30 -5.70 4.37
C ASN A 56 2.08 -4.76 5.57
N LYS A 57 2.47 -3.49 5.45
CA LYS A 57 2.26 -2.49 6.52
C LYS A 57 0.78 -2.21 6.76
N VAL A 58 0.00 -2.02 5.68
CA VAL A 58 -1.43 -1.70 5.77
C VAL A 58 -2.24 -2.87 6.33
N PHE A 59 -1.91 -4.10 5.92
CA PHE A 59 -2.64 -5.30 6.32
C PHE A 59 -2.17 -5.93 7.63
N ARG A 60 -1.05 -5.49 8.20
CA ARG A 60 -0.52 -6.04 9.45
C ARG A 60 -1.56 -6.10 10.59
N PRO A 61 -2.33 -5.03 10.90
CA PRO A 61 -3.33 -5.09 11.97
C PRO A 61 -4.44 -6.12 11.68
N LEU A 62 -4.83 -6.28 10.41
CA LEU A 62 -5.83 -7.27 10.00
C LEU A 62 -5.30 -8.70 10.16
N GLN A 63 -4.03 -8.93 9.81
CA GLN A 63 -3.38 -10.22 10.01
C GLN A 63 -3.28 -10.56 11.50
N GLU A 64 -2.86 -9.61 12.33
CA GLU A 64 -2.76 -9.79 13.79
C GLU A 64 -4.13 -10.09 14.42
N ALA A 65 -5.19 -9.39 14.00
CA ALA A 65 -6.56 -9.66 14.43
C ALA A 65 -7.02 -11.08 14.01
N ALA A 66 -6.82 -11.45 12.75
CA ALA A 66 -7.18 -12.78 12.25
C ALA A 66 -6.44 -13.90 12.99
N MET A 67 -5.16 -13.72 13.29
CA MET A 67 -4.37 -14.68 14.07
C MET A 67 -4.89 -14.82 15.52
N ALA A 68 -5.28 -13.70 16.15
CA ALA A 68 -5.87 -13.72 17.50
C ALA A 68 -7.21 -14.47 17.52
N ASP A 69 -8.05 -14.26 16.51
CA ASP A 69 -9.34 -14.95 16.36
C ASP A 69 -9.15 -16.47 16.21
N VAL A 70 -8.20 -16.90 15.37
CA VAL A 70 -7.84 -18.32 15.21
C VAL A 70 -7.34 -18.92 16.53
N ALA A 71 -6.50 -18.20 17.27
CA ALA A 71 -5.99 -18.64 18.56
C ALA A 71 -7.11 -18.76 19.62
N ALA A 72 -8.07 -17.84 19.62
CA ALA A 72 -9.22 -17.88 20.52
C ALA A 72 -10.14 -19.06 20.21
N ALA A 73 -10.40 -19.35 18.94
CA ALA A 73 -11.21 -20.48 18.49
C ALA A 73 -10.56 -21.84 18.79
N SER A 74 -9.24 -21.89 18.91
CA SER A 74 -8.48 -23.12 19.17
C SER A 74 -8.34 -23.46 20.67
N ARG A 75 -8.85 -22.62 21.59
CA ARG A 75 -8.82 -22.93 23.03
C ARG A 75 -9.86 -23.99 23.39
N PRO A 76 -9.48 -25.09 24.07
CA PRO A 76 -10.46 -26.06 24.57
C PRO A 76 -11.35 -25.41 25.62
N ILE A 77 -12.66 -25.67 25.56
CA ILE A 77 -13.63 -25.25 26.57
C ILE A 77 -13.28 -26.03 27.85
N ALA A 78 -12.59 -25.38 28.79
CA ALA A 78 -12.43 -25.93 30.13
C ALA A 78 -13.84 -26.07 30.74
N GLY A 79 -14.26 -27.32 30.96
CA GLY A 79 -15.57 -27.66 31.47
C GLY A 79 -15.87 -26.90 32.75
N LYS A 80 -16.98 -26.16 32.76
CA LYS A 80 -17.58 -25.70 34.02
C LYS A 80 -17.94 -26.95 34.81
N GLU A 81 -17.18 -27.24 35.86
CA GLU A 81 -17.58 -28.23 36.85
C GLU A 81 -18.91 -27.80 37.44
N ILE A 82 -19.93 -28.62 37.19
CA ILE A 82 -21.25 -28.52 37.81
C ILE A 82 -21.05 -29.03 39.24
N GLN A 83 -20.97 -28.12 40.20
CA GLN A 83 -21.00 -28.49 41.61
C GLN A 83 -22.46 -28.47 42.08
N ALA A 84 -22.97 -29.67 42.33
CA ALA A 84 -24.31 -29.99 42.85
C ALA A 84 -24.39 -29.79 44.36
#